data_AF-A0A518HNA9-F1
#
_entry.id   AF-A0A518HNA9-F1
#
_cell.length_a   1.000
_cell.length_b   1.000
_cell.length_c   1.000
_cell.angle_alpha   90.00
_cell.angle_beta   90.00
_cell.angle_gamma   90.00
#
_symmetry.space_group_name_H-M   'P 1'
#
loop_
_entity.id
_entity.type
_entity.pdbx_description
1 polymer ?
#
loop_
_entity_poly.entity_id
_entity_poly.type
_entity_poly.pdbx_seq_one_letter_code
_entity_poly.pdbx_strand_id
1 'polypeptide(L)'
;MSQTLDRPSGTNASSSNQSYVPWLCMAVVGSALLWTYGNDLGRLAGRWWGNQDYIHGFLVIPFSLFLAWRRRAMVAGGPLKGNAVVGTALMVVAVMMRCLSAYMTDPLLGPLSIPVCISGIVFLVGGKSLFAWLWPSIAILPFMIPIPDFMASWGNLALQRVATIASTFLLQTLGVPAAAFGNVIVLTNTELGVEEACSGLRSTVLFLAVSVGAAMLLDEVPERVAAILIAIPAAVLSNIIRIVATGLLYQYSSHELAEAVFHDFFGLLMLPLAAGMTLIAIRATAAVFPAAVEDRPLALGSV
;
A
#
# COMPACT_ATOMS: atom_id res chain seq x y z
N MET A 1 40.93 33.69 -56.72
CA MET A 1 41.87 33.87 -55.59
C MET A 1 41.34 35.05 -54.79
N SER A 2 40.56 34.84 -53.74
CA SER A 2 40.92 34.52 -52.34
C SER A 2 40.33 35.67 -51.50
N GLN A 3 39.24 35.45 -50.76
CA GLN A 3 39.27 35.22 -49.29
C GLN A 3 39.80 36.48 -48.55
N THR A 4 39.03 37.24 -47.78
CA THR A 4 38.38 36.97 -46.48
C THR A 4 37.86 38.35 -46.00
N LEU A 5 36.78 38.55 -45.24
CA LEU A 5 36.48 38.11 -43.88
C LEU A 5 34.98 38.33 -43.65
N ASP A 6 34.19 37.26 -43.79
CA ASP A 6 32.85 37.21 -43.22
C ASP A 6 33.02 36.74 -41.77
N ARG A 7 32.65 37.56 -40.78
CA ARG A 7 32.74 37.20 -39.36
C ARG A 7 31.57 36.28 -39.02
N PRO A 8 31.80 35.02 -38.59
CA PRO A 8 30.70 34.17 -38.16
C PRO A 8 30.21 34.60 -36.78
N SER A 9 28.88 34.77 -36.70
CA SER A 9 28.00 34.42 -35.58
C SER A 9 28.58 34.58 -34.17
N GLY A 10 28.23 35.70 -33.52
CA GLY A 10 28.15 35.73 -32.06
C GLY A 10 27.24 34.60 -31.59
N THR A 11 27.86 33.62 -30.94
CA THR A 11 27.20 32.57 -30.19
C THR A 11 26.35 33.22 -29.12
N ASN A 12 25.04 33.29 -29.35
CA ASN A 12 24.07 33.41 -28.27
C ASN A 12 24.17 32.12 -27.46
N ALA A 13 25.14 32.08 -26.55
CA ALA A 13 25.11 31.21 -25.39
C ALA A 13 23.85 31.60 -24.63
N SER A 14 22.73 30.97 -24.99
CA SER A 14 21.54 30.94 -24.16
C SER A 14 22.00 30.28 -22.86
N SER A 15 22.38 31.11 -21.90
CA SER A 15 22.53 30.73 -20.52
C SER A 15 21.21 30.06 -20.16
N SER A 16 21.22 28.73 -20.08
CA SER A 16 20.12 27.94 -19.56
C SER A 16 19.94 28.38 -18.12
N ASN A 17 19.12 29.41 -17.92
CA ASN A 17 18.72 29.91 -16.62
C ASN A 17 17.86 28.78 -16.04
N GLN A 18 18.52 27.85 -15.35
CA GLN A 18 17.90 26.69 -14.75
C GLN A 18 17.03 27.23 -13.62
N SER A 19 15.76 27.48 -13.94
CA SER A 19 14.82 28.15 -13.03
C SER A 19 14.71 27.33 -11.76
N TYR A 20 15.22 27.88 -10.66
CA TYR A 20 15.16 27.28 -9.31
C TYR A 20 13.77 27.42 -8.69
N VAL A 21 12.89 28.23 -9.30
CA VAL A 21 11.53 28.52 -8.84
C VAL A 21 10.68 27.27 -8.60
N PRO A 22 10.64 26.25 -9.49
CA PRO A 22 9.85 25.04 -9.26
C PRO A 22 10.35 24.24 -8.05
N TRP A 23 11.67 24.15 -7.86
CA TRP A 23 12.28 23.47 -6.72
C TRP A 23 11.96 24.17 -5.41
N LEU A 24 12.00 25.51 -5.41
CA LEU A 24 11.59 26.32 -4.27
C LEU A 24 10.11 26.14 -3.94
N CYS A 25 9.22 26.19 -4.94
CA CYS A 25 7.79 25.95 -4.74
C CYS A 25 7.51 24.55 -4.18
N MET A 26 8.17 23.51 -4.70
CA MET A 26 8.07 22.16 -4.17
C MET A 26 8.57 22.06 -2.72
N ALA A 27 9.68 22.73 -2.40
CA ALA A 27 10.21 22.78 -1.04
C ALA A 27 9.25 23.47 -0.07
N VAL A 28 8.66 24.60 -0.46
CA VAL A 28 7.68 25.32 0.37
C VAL A 28 6.42 24.51 0.59
N VAL A 29 5.83 23.92 -0.46
CA VAL A 29 4.63 23.07 -0.35
C VAL A 29 4.93 21.83 0.48
N GLY A 30 6.07 21.18 0.25
CA GLY A 30 6.51 20.02 1.02
C GLY A 30 6.70 20.36 2.51
N SER A 31 7.32 21.50 2.81
CA SER A 31 7.51 21.97 4.19
C SER A 31 6.18 22.29 4.86
N ALA A 32 5.25 22.95 4.16
CA ALA A 32 3.93 23.26 4.67
C ALA A 32 3.11 21.98 4.96
N LEU A 33 3.20 20.97 4.09
CA LEU A 33 2.57 19.67 4.30
C LEU A 33 3.17 18.96 5.52
N LEU A 34 4.49 18.90 5.64
CA LEU A 34 5.17 18.28 6.79
C LEU A 34 4.84 19.01 8.10
N TRP A 35 4.77 20.33 8.09
CA TRP A 35 4.35 21.11 9.26
C TRP A 35 2.90 20.82 9.65
N THR A 36 2.00 20.79 8.67
CA THR A 36 0.56 20.60 8.90
C THR A 36 0.24 19.17 9.34
N TYR A 37 0.82 18.18 8.67
CA TYR A 37 0.54 16.75 8.87
C TYR A 37 1.55 16.05 9.78
N GLY A 38 2.58 16.74 10.28
CA GLY A 38 3.64 16.13 11.08
C GLY A 38 3.12 15.42 12.34
N ASN A 39 2.11 15.97 13.00
CA ASN A 39 1.48 15.31 14.16
C ASN A 39 0.72 14.04 13.75
N ASP A 40 -0.06 14.09 12.67
CA ASP A 40 -0.78 12.92 12.15
C ASP A 40 0.19 11.82 11.72
N LEU A 41 1.26 12.19 10.99
CA LEU A 41 2.32 11.27 10.59
C LEU A 41 3.08 10.70 11.80
N GLY A 42 3.33 11.50 12.83
CA GLY A 42 3.94 11.04 14.08
C GLY A 42 3.05 10.05 14.84
N ARG A 43 1.75 10.30 14.91
CA ARG A 43 0.76 9.37 15.50
C ARG A 43 0.66 8.07 14.70
N LEU A 44 0.67 8.16 13.37
CA LEU A 44 0.70 6.99 12.49
C LEU A 44 1.99 6.20 12.68
N ALA A 45 3.15 6.85 12.68
CA ALA A 45 4.44 6.21 12.91
C ALA A 45 4.49 5.51 14.27
N GLY A 46 3.96 6.14 15.33
CA GLY A 46 3.82 5.53 16.64
C GLY A 46 2.94 4.27 16.62
N ARG A 47 1.84 4.28 15.86
CA ARG A 47 0.98 3.09 15.67
C ARG A 47 1.65 1.98 14.87
N TRP A 48 2.34 2.33 13.78
CA TRP A 48 3.06 1.36 12.96
C TRP A 48 4.20 0.70 13.72
N TRP A 49 4.86 1.45 14.60
CA TRP A 49 5.92 0.93 15.46
C TRP A 49 5.38 0.11 16.63
N GLY A 50 4.28 0.56 17.24
CA GLY A 50 3.68 -0.11 18.39
C GLY A 50 2.84 -1.35 18.05
N ASN A 51 2.52 -1.59 16.77
CA ASN A 51 1.69 -2.71 16.35
C ASN A 51 2.19 -3.32 15.03
N GLN A 52 2.64 -4.58 15.11
CA GLN A 52 3.23 -5.34 14.00
C GLN A 52 2.30 -5.50 12.79
N ASP A 53 0.99 -5.53 13.00
CA ASP A 53 0.04 -5.67 11.89
C ASP A 53 -0.01 -4.41 11.01
N TYR A 54 0.46 -3.27 11.51
CA TYR A 54 0.50 -2.01 10.76
C TYR A 54 1.90 -1.61 10.29
N ILE A 55 2.92 -2.46 10.46
CA ILE A 55 4.30 -2.15 10.03
C ILE A 55 4.38 -1.83 8.54
N HIS A 56 3.46 -2.40 7.75
CA HIS A 56 3.30 -2.14 6.32
C HIS A 56 3.02 -0.68 5.98
N GLY A 57 2.48 0.12 6.90
CA GLY A 57 2.25 1.55 6.71
C GLY A 57 3.52 2.32 6.38
N PHE A 58 4.67 1.91 6.94
CA PHE A 58 5.99 2.46 6.58
C PHE A 58 6.37 2.19 5.13
N LEU A 59 5.91 1.07 4.54
CA LEU A 59 6.23 0.69 3.16
C LEU A 59 5.32 1.40 2.15
N VAL A 60 4.10 1.77 2.53
CA VAL A 60 3.14 2.43 1.64
C VAL A 60 3.67 3.78 1.13
N ILE A 61 4.33 4.57 1.99
CA ILE A 61 4.92 5.87 1.62
C ILE A 61 5.99 5.73 0.52
N PRO A 62 7.10 4.98 0.71
CA PRO A 62 8.11 4.81 -0.32
C PRO A 62 7.55 4.11 -1.56
N PHE A 63 6.58 3.20 -1.41
CA PHE A 63 5.93 2.56 -2.56
C PHE A 63 5.08 3.55 -3.38
N SER A 64 4.37 4.47 -2.73
CA SER A 64 3.67 5.58 -3.41
C SER A 64 4.63 6.44 -4.24
N LEU A 65 5.80 6.78 -3.67
CA LEU A 65 6.86 7.51 -4.38
C LEU A 65 7.44 6.70 -5.54
N PHE A 66 7.66 5.39 -5.34
CA PHE A 66 8.09 4.49 -6.40
C PHE A 66 7.09 4.43 -7.55
N LEU A 67 5.78 4.35 -7.29
CA LEU A 67 4.75 4.40 -8.32
C LEU A 67 4.80 5.70 -9.13
N ALA A 68 5.02 6.83 -8.45
CA ALA A 68 5.13 8.13 -9.11
C ALA A 68 6.38 8.17 -10.00
N TRP A 69 7.51 7.67 -9.48
CA TRP A 69 8.76 7.58 -10.21
C TRP A 69 8.68 6.65 -11.42
N ARG A 70 8.08 5.46 -11.28
CA ARG A 70 7.91 4.49 -12.38
C ARG A 70 7.09 5.08 -13.51
N ARG A 71 6.05 5.85 -13.20
CA ARG A 71 5.18 6.46 -14.21
C ARG A 71 5.70 7.79 -14.76
N ARG A 72 6.85 8.31 -14.30
CA ARG A 72 7.36 9.66 -14.66
C ARG A 72 7.47 9.90 -16.18
N ALA A 73 7.65 8.84 -16.96
CA ALA A 73 7.71 8.94 -18.42
C ALA A 73 6.33 9.27 -19.06
N MET A 74 5.24 9.02 -18.34
CA MET A 74 3.87 9.37 -18.75
C MET A 74 3.52 10.84 -18.51
N VAL A 75 4.44 11.63 -17.91
CA VAL A 75 4.26 13.07 -17.79
C VAL A 75 4.23 13.64 -19.20
N ALA A 76 3.01 13.90 -19.70
CA ALA A 76 2.82 14.51 -20.99
C ALA A 76 3.54 15.87 -20.96
N GLY A 77 4.47 16.10 -21.88
CA GLY A 77 5.15 17.40 -22.06
C GLY A 77 4.23 18.55 -22.50
N GLY A 78 2.91 18.37 -22.37
CA GLY A 78 1.92 19.41 -22.59
C GLY A 78 1.86 20.40 -21.42
N PRO A 79 1.25 21.58 -21.63
CA PRO A 79 1.14 22.60 -20.59
C PRO A 79 0.29 22.06 -19.42
N LEU A 80 0.83 22.15 -18.20
CA LEU A 80 0.09 21.88 -16.98
C LEU A 80 -1.06 22.89 -16.86
N LYS A 81 -2.28 22.42 -17.10
CA LYS A 81 -3.51 23.20 -16.95
C LYS A 81 -4.19 22.82 -15.65
N GLY A 82 -3.93 23.60 -14.60
CA GLY A 82 -4.62 23.48 -13.32
C GLY A 82 -6.14 23.57 -13.47
N ASN A 83 -6.85 22.88 -12.60
CA ASN A 83 -8.30 23.01 -12.42
C ASN A 83 -8.56 23.60 -11.03
N ALA A 84 -8.66 24.93 -10.98
CA ALA A 84 -8.82 25.68 -9.73
C ALA A 84 -10.08 25.28 -8.96
N VAL A 85 -11.19 24.98 -9.65
CA VAL A 85 -12.46 24.64 -9.01
C VAL A 85 -12.35 23.31 -8.27
N VAL A 86 -11.91 22.25 -8.96
CA VAL A 86 -11.78 20.91 -8.36
C VAL A 86 -10.68 20.91 -7.30
N GLY A 87 -9.54 21.53 -7.60
CA GLY A 87 -8.42 21.63 -6.66
C GLY A 87 -8.81 22.35 -5.36
N THR A 88 -9.48 23.50 -5.46
CA THR A 88 -9.94 24.25 -4.28
C THR A 88 -11.01 23.48 -3.51
N ALA A 89 -11.96 22.84 -4.20
CA ALA A 89 -12.97 22.02 -3.54
C ALA A 89 -12.34 20.88 -2.72
N LEU A 90 -11.36 20.16 -3.29
CA LEU A 90 -10.63 19.10 -2.58
C LEU A 90 -9.82 19.65 -1.40
N MET A 91 -9.20 20.82 -1.55
CA MET A 91 -8.49 21.48 -0.45
C MET A 91 -9.44 21.85 0.70
N VAL A 92 -10.62 22.40 0.40
CA VAL A 92 -11.65 22.69 1.40
C VAL A 92 -12.08 21.40 2.10
N VAL A 93 -12.34 20.32 1.37
CA VAL A 93 -12.68 19.02 1.96
C VAL A 93 -11.57 18.50 2.87
N ALA A 94 -10.31 18.56 2.45
CA ALA A 94 -9.18 18.13 3.28
C ALA A 94 -9.08 18.94 4.57
N VAL A 95 -9.26 20.26 4.51
CA VAL A 95 -9.28 21.13 5.70
C VAL A 95 -10.47 20.79 6.60
N MET A 96 -11.67 20.60 6.06
CA MET A 96 -12.84 20.21 6.85
C MET A 96 -12.63 18.86 7.55
N MET A 97 -12.08 17.86 6.85
CA MET A 97 -11.74 16.56 7.45
C MET A 97 -10.77 16.72 8.61
N ARG A 98 -9.76 17.59 8.48
CA ARG A 98 -8.82 17.89 9.57
C ARG A 98 -9.49 18.60 10.75
N CYS A 99 -10.29 19.63 10.49
CA CYS A 99 -11.03 20.33 11.55
C CYS A 99 -11.95 19.36 12.29
N LEU A 100 -12.64 18.48 11.56
CA LEU A 100 -13.52 17.47 12.14
C LEU A 100 -12.74 16.41 12.91
N SER A 101 -11.59 15.95 12.41
CA SER A 101 -10.68 15.04 13.13
C SER A 101 -10.17 15.66 14.43
N ALA A 102 -9.79 16.94 14.41
CA ALA A 102 -9.36 17.66 15.60
C ALA A 102 -10.51 17.86 16.61
N TYR A 103 -11.73 18.12 16.13
CA TYR A 103 -12.91 18.30 16.97
C TYR A 103 -13.38 16.98 17.60
N MET A 104 -13.47 15.91 16.81
CA MET A 104 -13.94 14.59 17.26
C MET A 104 -12.84 13.76 17.92
N THR A 105 -11.57 14.20 17.86
CA THR A 105 -10.39 13.38 18.20
C THR A 105 -10.38 12.07 17.41
N ASP A 106 -10.91 12.10 16.17
CA ASP A 106 -11.04 10.91 15.34
C ASP A 106 -9.70 10.53 14.70
N PRO A 107 -9.23 9.28 14.86
CA PRO A 107 -7.91 8.85 14.40
C PRO A 107 -7.82 8.51 12.91
N LEU A 108 -8.94 8.49 12.18
CA LEU A 108 -9.01 8.10 10.77
C LEU A 108 -9.09 9.33 9.85
N LEU A 109 -9.96 10.29 10.17
CA LEU A 109 -10.23 11.45 9.31
C LEU A 109 -8.98 12.32 9.05
N GLY A 110 -8.14 12.54 10.07
CA GLY A 110 -6.90 13.32 9.94
C GLY A 110 -5.95 12.73 8.91
N PRO A 111 -5.48 11.48 9.12
CA PRO A 111 -4.71 10.74 8.12
C PRO A 111 -5.36 10.64 6.74
N LEU A 112 -6.68 10.40 6.68
CA LEU A 112 -7.40 10.23 5.40
C LEU A 112 -7.47 11.52 4.59
N SER A 113 -7.34 12.69 5.25
CA SER A 113 -7.25 13.96 4.54
C SER A 113 -5.93 14.14 3.77
N ILE A 114 -4.87 13.38 4.07
CA ILE A 114 -3.57 13.45 3.35
C ILE A 114 -3.73 13.18 1.85
N PRO A 115 -4.25 12.00 1.40
CA PRO A 115 -4.45 11.74 -0.02
C PRO A 115 -5.43 12.73 -0.68
N VAL A 116 -6.42 13.23 0.05
CA VAL A 116 -7.36 14.26 -0.45
C VAL A 116 -6.65 15.59 -0.67
N CYS A 117 -5.80 16.01 0.27
CA CYS A 117 -4.98 17.22 0.16
C CYS A 117 -4.00 17.14 -1.01
N ILE A 118 -3.28 16.01 -1.14
CA ILE A 118 -2.38 15.77 -2.26
C ILE A 118 -3.14 15.81 -3.58
N SER A 119 -4.33 15.20 -3.65
CA SER A 119 -5.21 15.29 -4.83
C SER A 119 -5.57 16.74 -5.16
N GLY A 120 -5.94 17.54 -4.16
CA GLY A 120 -6.24 18.97 -4.32
C GLY A 120 -5.07 19.75 -4.93
N ILE A 121 -3.86 19.57 -4.38
CA ILE A 121 -2.63 20.19 -4.89
C ILE A 121 -2.37 19.76 -6.35
N VAL A 122 -2.48 18.47 -6.64
CA VAL A 122 -2.28 17.93 -8.00
C VAL A 122 -3.27 18.54 -9.00
N PHE A 123 -4.54 18.68 -8.62
CA PHE A 123 -5.53 19.34 -9.46
C PHE A 123 -5.28 20.84 -9.62
N LEU A 124 -4.83 21.55 -8.58
CA LEU A 124 -4.48 22.98 -8.66
C LEU A 124 -3.30 23.22 -9.62
N VAL A 125 -2.28 22.37 -9.58
CA VAL A 125 -1.05 22.54 -10.37
C VAL A 125 -1.24 22.08 -11.81
N GLY A 126 -1.74 20.86 -12.03
CA GLY A 126 -1.74 20.23 -13.35
C GLY A 126 -3.06 19.59 -13.77
N GLY A 127 -4.11 19.73 -12.96
CA GLY A 127 -5.45 19.29 -13.29
C GLY A 127 -5.57 17.79 -13.54
N LYS A 128 -6.48 17.42 -14.44
CA LYS A 128 -6.77 16.02 -14.77
C LYS A 128 -5.56 15.28 -15.37
N SER A 129 -4.71 15.97 -16.13
CA SER A 129 -3.54 15.36 -16.77
C SER A 129 -2.51 14.90 -15.74
N LEU A 130 -2.17 15.78 -14.79
CA LEU A 130 -1.25 15.44 -13.71
C LEU A 130 -1.84 14.38 -12.77
N PHE A 131 -3.14 14.46 -12.49
CA PHE A 131 -3.83 13.44 -11.69
C PHE A 131 -3.86 12.08 -12.37
N ALA A 132 -4.13 11.99 -13.67
CA ALA A 132 -4.14 10.72 -14.40
C ALA A 132 -2.77 10.00 -14.39
N TRP A 133 -1.69 10.74 -14.18
CA TRP A 133 -0.37 10.17 -13.97
C TRP A 133 -0.16 9.72 -12.51
N LEU A 134 -0.52 10.56 -11.53
CA LEU A 134 -0.27 10.34 -10.09
C LEU A 134 -1.34 9.54 -9.34
N TRP A 135 -2.49 9.24 -9.97
CA TRP A 135 -3.60 8.60 -9.27
C TRP A 135 -3.23 7.30 -8.54
N PRO A 136 -2.35 6.41 -9.04
CA PRO A 136 -2.01 5.17 -8.31
C PRO A 136 -1.19 5.48 -7.06
N SER A 137 -0.26 6.44 -7.15
CA SER A 137 0.51 6.93 -6.01
C SER A 137 -0.39 7.51 -4.95
N ILE A 138 -1.44 8.23 -5.33
CA ILE A 138 -2.41 8.79 -4.39
C ILE A 138 -3.33 7.69 -3.85
N ALA A 139 -3.79 6.78 -4.69
CA ALA A 139 -4.75 5.73 -4.35
C ALA A 139 -4.17 4.68 -3.39
N ILE A 140 -2.85 4.50 -3.33
CA ILE A 140 -2.23 3.58 -2.37
C ILE A 140 -2.09 4.20 -0.97
N LEU A 141 -2.07 5.54 -0.83
CA LEU A 141 -1.85 6.20 0.47
C LEU A 141 -2.88 5.85 1.54
N PRO A 142 -4.20 5.71 1.27
CA PRO A 142 -5.16 5.28 2.28
C PRO A 142 -4.79 3.97 2.99
N PHE A 143 -4.03 3.07 2.34
CA PHE A 143 -3.58 1.81 2.95
C PHE A 143 -2.55 1.99 4.06
N MET A 144 -1.95 3.19 4.22
CA MET A 144 -1.09 3.46 5.37
C MET A 144 -1.89 3.73 6.66
N ILE A 145 -3.22 3.90 6.56
CA ILE A 145 -4.07 4.35 7.66
C ILE A 145 -4.64 3.13 8.38
N PRO A 146 -4.38 2.99 9.69
CA PRO A 146 -5.01 1.98 10.53
C PRO A 146 -6.54 2.06 10.51
N ILE A 147 -7.21 0.96 10.15
CA ILE A 147 -8.68 0.86 10.25
C ILE A 147 -9.10 0.91 11.74
N PRO A 148 -10.12 1.71 12.11
CA PRO A 148 -10.68 1.76 13.46
C PRO A 148 -11.25 0.41 13.93
N ASP A 149 -11.15 0.13 15.23
CA ASP A 149 -11.53 -1.17 15.79
C ASP A 149 -13.01 -1.53 15.58
N PHE A 150 -13.91 -0.54 15.56
CA PHE A 150 -15.34 -0.79 15.29
C PHE A 150 -15.60 -1.25 13.85
N MET A 151 -14.82 -0.80 12.87
CA MET A 151 -14.92 -1.30 11.49
C MET A 151 -14.29 -2.69 11.39
N ALA A 152 -13.27 -2.94 12.22
CA ALA A 152 -12.59 -4.22 12.31
C ALA A 152 -13.46 -5.35 12.90
N SER A 153 -14.57 -5.04 13.59
CA SER A 153 -15.41 -6.06 14.23
C SER A 153 -16.57 -6.56 13.36
N TRP A 154 -17.06 -5.78 12.38
CA TRP A 154 -18.30 -6.09 11.63
C TRP A 154 -18.15 -7.20 10.58
N GLY A 155 -16.98 -7.34 9.94
CA GLY A 155 -16.73 -8.35 8.91
C GLY A 155 -16.00 -9.61 9.39
N ASN A 156 -15.57 -9.64 10.66
CA ASN A 156 -14.51 -10.54 11.12
C ASN A 156 -15.02 -11.88 11.66
N LEU A 157 -16.26 -11.94 12.16
CA LEU A 157 -16.81 -13.13 12.82
C LEU A 157 -16.75 -14.39 11.95
N ALA A 158 -17.05 -14.27 10.65
CA ALA A 158 -16.99 -15.41 9.73
C ALA A 158 -15.55 -15.86 9.45
N LEU A 159 -14.65 -14.91 9.17
CA LEU A 159 -13.22 -15.19 8.91
C LEU A 159 -12.53 -15.76 10.15
N GLN A 160 -12.79 -15.20 11.33
CA GLN A 160 -12.29 -15.70 12.61
C GLN A 160 -12.76 -17.13 12.86
N ARG A 161 -14.03 -17.44 12.59
CA ARG A 161 -14.54 -18.81 12.77
C ARG A 161 -13.85 -19.80 11.85
N VAL A 162 -13.65 -19.45 10.57
CA VAL A 162 -12.89 -20.28 9.62
C VAL A 162 -11.46 -20.49 10.10
N ALA A 163 -10.79 -19.40 10.51
CA ALA A 163 -9.42 -19.47 11.01
C ALA A 163 -9.31 -20.32 12.28
N THR A 164 -10.25 -20.18 13.21
CA THR A 164 -10.29 -20.95 14.47
C THR A 164 -10.44 -22.44 14.20
N ILE A 165 -11.43 -22.82 13.37
CA ILE A 165 -11.69 -24.23 13.03
C ILE A 165 -10.48 -24.83 12.31
N ALA A 166 -9.97 -24.15 11.28
CA ALA A 166 -8.83 -24.64 10.49
C ALA A 166 -7.55 -24.75 11.33
N SER A 167 -7.26 -23.75 12.17
CA SER A 167 -6.06 -23.76 13.02
C SER A 167 -6.14 -24.82 14.10
N THR A 168 -7.32 -25.00 14.72
CA THR A 168 -7.54 -26.06 15.72
C THR A 168 -7.33 -27.43 15.11
N PHE A 169 -7.91 -27.67 13.92
CA PHE A 169 -7.72 -28.91 13.18
C PHE A 169 -6.24 -29.16 12.88
N LEU A 170 -5.52 -28.16 12.37
CA LEU A 170 -4.09 -28.29 12.07
C LEU A 170 -3.26 -28.57 13.32
N LEU A 171 -3.49 -27.85 14.42
CA LEU A 171 -2.81 -28.10 15.70
C LEU A 171 -3.03 -29.54 16.19
N GLN A 172 -4.27 -30.03 16.13
CA GLN A 172 -4.59 -31.43 16.48
C GLN A 172 -3.87 -32.43 15.58
N THR A 173 -3.83 -32.19 14.25
CA THR A 173 -3.09 -33.06 13.33
C THR A 173 -1.58 -33.06 13.56
N LEU A 174 -1.04 -31.97 14.13
CA LEU A 174 0.37 -31.85 14.52
C LEU A 174 0.65 -32.40 15.92
N GLY A 175 -0.31 -33.06 16.56
CA GLY A 175 -0.15 -33.70 17.87
C GLY A 175 -0.31 -32.77 19.06
N VAL A 176 -0.80 -31.55 18.84
CA VAL A 176 -1.07 -30.59 19.92
C VAL A 176 -2.53 -30.75 20.39
N PRO A 177 -2.77 -31.04 21.68
CA PRO A 177 -4.13 -31.10 22.21
C PRO A 177 -4.72 -29.69 22.25
N ALA A 178 -5.58 -29.39 21.29
CA ALA A 178 -6.22 -28.09 21.13
C ALA A 178 -7.74 -28.24 21.08
N ALA A 179 -8.48 -27.33 21.72
CA ALA A 179 -9.93 -27.27 21.68
C ALA A 179 -10.42 -25.83 21.42
N ALA A 180 -11.41 -25.68 20.56
CA ALA A 180 -11.97 -24.36 20.22
C ALA A 180 -13.25 -24.07 20.99
N PHE A 181 -13.30 -22.94 21.69
CA PHE A 181 -14.50 -22.38 22.32
C PHE A 181 -14.77 -20.99 21.74
N GLY A 182 -15.75 -20.90 20.83
CA GLY A 182 -15.97 -19.68 20.06
C GLY A 182 -14.77 -19.39 19.15
N ASN A 183 -14.11 -18.25 19.38
CA ASN A 183 -12.89 -17.84 18.69
C ASN A 183 -11.64 -17.96 19.59
N VAL A 184 -11.69 -18.74 20.66
CA VAL A 184 -10.52 -19.00 21.53
C VAL A 184 -10.10 -20.46 21.37
N ILE A 185 -8.81 -20.67 21.13
CA ILE A 185 -8.20 -22.00 21.05
C ILE A 185 -7.46 -22.26 22.35
N VAL A 186 -7.97 -23.20 23.14
CA VAL A 186 -7.37 -23.62 24.41
C VAL A 186 -6.34 -24.70 24.13
N LEU A 187 -5.11 -24.48 24.59
CA LEU A 187 -3.98 -25.41 24.56
C LEU A 187 -3.67 -25.88 25.98
N THR A 188 -2.74 -26.83 26.13
CA THR A 188 -2.33 -27.36 27.44
C THR A 188 -1.84 -26.29 28.41
N ASN A 189 -1.07 -25.32 27.90
CA ASN A 189 -0.32 -24.37 28.70
C ASN A 189 -0.76 -22.91 28.51
N THR A 190 -1.64 -22.64 27.54
CA THR A 190 -2.04 -21.27 27.19
C THR A 190 -3.38 -21.25 26.47
N GLU A 191 -3.98 -20.08 26.38
CA GLU A 191 -5.17 -19.83 25.57
C GLU A 191 -4.80 -18.85 24.46
N LEU A 192 -5.12 -19.21 23.21
CA LEU A 192 -4.92 -18.35 22.05
C LEU A 192 -6.27 -17.79 21.62
N GLY A 193 -6.56 -16.55 22.01
CA GLY A 193 -7.68 -15.83 21.46
C GLY A 193 -7.42 -15.52 19.99
N VAL A 194 -8.23 -16.01 19.05
CA VAL A 194 -8.15 -15.67 17.63
C VAL A 194 -8.51 -14.19 17.40
N GLU A 195 -9.14 -13.50 18.36
CA GLU A 195 -9.31 -12.04 18.28
C GLU A 195 -8.05 -11.27 18.71
N GLU A 196 -7.36 -11.71 19.76
CA GLU A 196 -6.14 -11.07 20.28
C GLU A 196 -4.90 -11.47 19.47
N ALA A 197 -4.82 -12.74 19.07
CA ALA A 197 -3.84 -13.27 18.11
C ALA A 197 -4.19 -12.89 16.66
N CYS A 198 -5.40 -12.40 16.39
CA CYS A 198 -5.79 -11.91 15.08
C CYS A 198 -6.55 -10.59 15.14
N SER A 199 -5.80 -9.56 14.83
CA SER A 199 -6.27 -8.37 14.17
C SER A 199 -6.79 -8.67 12.74
N GLY A 200 -7.73 -9.62 12.57
CA GLY A 200 -8.10 -10.24 11.29
C GLY A 200 -8.26 -9.29 10.09
N LEU A 201 -8.89 -8.13 10.28
CA LEU A 201 -9.00 -7.09 9.25
C LEU A 201 -7.71 -6.25 9.05
N ARG A 202 -6.91 -6.07 10.10
CA ARG A 202 -5.62 -5.38 10.11
C ARG A 202 -4.60 -6.08 9.22
N SER A 203 -4.51 -7.40 9.33
CA SER A 203 -3.70 -8.22 8.43
C SER A 203 -4.31 -8.22 7.01
N THR A 204 -5.65 -8.26 6.87
CA THR A 204 -6.29 -8.13 5.54
C THR A 204 -5.93 -6.82 4.84
N VAL A 205 -5.77 -5.70 5.56
CA VAL A 205 -5.32 -4.43 4.96
C VAL A 205 -3.93 -4.56 4.35
N LEU A 206 -2.99 -5.23 5.02
CA LEU A 206 -1.67 -5.52 4.44
C LEU A 206 -1.80 -6.31 3.13
N PHE A 207 -2.55 -7.41 3.14
CA PHE A 207 -2.73 -8.24 1.95
C PHE A 207 -3.43 -7.47 0.83
N LEU A 208 -4.46 -6.69 1.15
CA LEU A 208 -5.15 -5.85 0.19
C LEU A 208 -4.23 -4.74 -0.36
N ALA A 209 -3.39 -4.12 0.48
CA ALA A 209 -2.42 -3.11 0.07
C ALA A 209 -1.40 -3.69 -0.92
N VAL A 210 -0.85 -4.88 -0.61
CA VAL A 210 0.10 -5.58 -1.50
C VAL A 210 -0.59 -6.00 -2.80
N SER A 211 -1.79 -6.57 -2.72
CA SER A 211 -2.58 -6.99 -3.89
C SER A 211 -2.97 -5.84 -4.80
N VAL A 212 -3.49 -4.73 -4.26
CA VAL A 212 -3.83 -3.53 -5.01
C VAL A 212 -2.58 -2.88 -5.59
N GLY A 213 -1.51 -2.79 -4.79
CA GLY A 213 -0.22 -2.30 -5.23
C GLY A 213 0.34 -3.12 -6.40
N ALA A 214 0.26 -4.45 -6.33
CA ALA A 214 0.65 -5.35 -7.40
C ALA A 214 -0.23 -5.14 -8.64
N ALA A 215 -1.56 -5.09 -8.49
CA ALA A 215 -2.48 -4.86 -9.60
C ALA A 215 -2.22 -3.52 -10.33
N MET A 216 -1.74 -2.48 -9.62
CA MET A 216 -1.34 -1.21 -10.23
C MET A 216 -0.07 -1.29 -11.10
N LEU A 217 0.71 -2.37 -10.96
CA LEU A 217 1.95 -2.63 -11.70
C LEU A 217 1.78 -3.60 -12.87
N LEU A 218 0.69 -4.35 -12.91
CA LEU A 218 0.35 -5.32 -13.96
C LEU A 218 -0.35 -4.63 -15.11
N ASP A 219 -0.19 -5.13 -16.33
CA ASP A 219 -0.83 -4.61 -17.53
C ASP A 219 -2.12 -5.38 -17.86
N GLU A 220 -2.10 -6.71 -17.68
CA GLU A 220 -3.17 -7.62 -18.04
C GLU A 220 -4.34 -7.63 -17.03
N VAL A 221 -5.57 -7.52 -17.53
CA VAL A 221 -6.79 -7.49 -16.69
C VAL A 221 -6.97 -8.78 -15.88
N PRO A 222 -6.80 -10.00 -16.43
CA PRO A 222 -6.95 -11.22 -15.65
C PRO A 222 -6.00 -11.29 -14.45
N GLU A 223 -4.75 -10.89 -14.64
CA GLU A 223 -3.73 -10.87 -13.59
C GLU A 223 -4.07 -9.84 -12.50
N ARG A 224 -4.56 -8.65 -12.87
CA ARG A 224 -5.03 -7.63 -11.94
C ARG A 224 -6.19 -8.14 -11.07
N VAL A 225 -7.17 -8.77 -11.70
CA VAL A 225 -8.33 -9.32 -11.00
C VAL A 225 -7.89 -10.45 -10.06
N ALA A 226 -7.03 -11.35 -10.52
CA ALA A 226 -6.49 -12.43 -9.70
C ALA A 226 -5.71 -11.89 -8.48
N ALA A 227 -4.86 -10.88 -8.68
CA ALA A 227 -4.10 -10.24 -7.61
C ALA A 227 -5.01 -9.64 -6.52
N ILE A 228 -6.15 -9.04 -6.90
CA ILE A 228 -7.11 -8.48 -5.95
C ILE A 228 -7.92 -9.59 -5.26
N LEU A 229 -8.42 -10.57 -6.02
CA LEU A 229 -9.26 -11.64 -5.48
C LEU A 229 -8.52 -12.54 -4.49
N ILE A 230 -7.20 -12.74 -4.68
CA ILE A 230 -6.41 -13.56 -3.75
C ILE A 230 -6.16 -12.88 -2.41
N ALA A 231 -6.36 -11.56 -2.28
CA ALA A 231 -6.04 -10.82 -1.06
C ALA A 231 -6.73 -11.39 0.19
N ILE A 232 -8.04 -11.66 0.09
CA ILE A 232 -8.84 -12.16 1.23
C ILE A 232 -8.48 -13.61 1.58
N PRO A 233 -8.50 -14.58 0.64
CA PRO A 233 -8.06 -15.95 0.95
C PRO A 233 -6.62 -16.02 1.47
N ALA A 234 -5.72 -15.21 0.91
CA ALA A 234 -4.33 -15.16 1.36
C ALA A 234 -4.20 -14.62 2.78
N ALA A 235 -4.96 -13.58 3.13
CA ALA A 235 -5.01 -13.07 4.49
C ALA A 235 -5.51 -14.14 5.48
N VAL A 236 -6.56 -14.88 5.13
CA VAL A 236 -7.09 -15.98 5.98
C VAL A 236 -6.06 -17.10 6.14
N LEU A 237 -5.44 -17.55 5.05
CA LEU A 237 -4.44 -18.62 5.11
C LEU A 237 -3.22 -18.21 5.93
N SER A 238 -2.71 -17.00 5.70
CA SER A 238 -1.62 -16.42 6.47
C SER A 238 -1.95 -16.34 7.96
N ASN A 239 -3.19 -15.96 8.28
CA ASN A 239 -3.65 -15.93 9.65
C ASN A 239 -3.69 -17.32 10.30
N ILE A 240 -4.15 -18.35 9.58
CA ILE A 240 -4.11 -19.75 10.04
C ILE A 240 -2.67 -20.18 10.31
N ILE A 241 -1.75 -19.90 9.37
CA ILE A 241 -0.32 -20.21 9.54
C ILE A 241 0.23 -19.55 10.80
N ARG A 242 -0.11 -18.26 11.02
CA ARG A 242 0.30 -17.53 12.23
C ARG A 242 -0.21 -18.22 13.49
N ILE A 243 -1.51 -18.46 13.62
CA ILE A 243 -2.12 -19.08 14.81
C ILE A 243 -1.48 -20.45 15.11
N VAL A 244 -1.33 -21.30 14.09
CA VAL A 244 -0.71 -22.62 14.25
C VAL A 244 0.74 -22.49 14.72
N ALA A 245 1.51 -21.59 14.09
CA ALA A 245 2.90 -21.36 14.47
C ALA A 245 3.02 -20.79 15.90
N THR A 246 2.12 -19.88 16.32
CA THR A 246 2.01 -19.40 17.70
C THR A 246 1.77 -20.55 18.67
N GLY A 247 0.78 -21.41 18.37
CA GLY A 247 0.42 -22.53 19.23
C GLY A 247 1.55 -23.55 19.38
N LEU A 248 2.25 -23.85 18.30
CA LEU A 248 3.44 -24.70 18.34
C LEU A 248 4.57 -24.06 19.17
N LEU A 249 4.81 -22.76 19.00
CA LEU A 249 5.84 -22.05 19.77
C LEU A 249 5.55 -22.09 21.26
N TYR A 250 4.32 -21.79 21.70
CA TYR A 250 3.96 -21.86 23.13
C TYR A 250 3.95 -23.28 23.69
N GLN A 251 3.68 -24.29 22.87
CA GLN A 251 3.67 -25.69 23.32
C GLN A 251 5.09 -26.27 23.49
N TYR A 252 6.05 -25.84 22.65
CA TYR A 252 7.38 -26.46 22.58
C TYR A 252 8.54 -25.54 22.97
N SER A 253 8.33 -24.23 23.09
CA SER A 253 9.37 -23.26 23.49
C SER A 253 9.08 -22.67 24.87
N SER A 254 10.10 -22.14 25.54
CA SER A 254 9.92 -21.36 26.76
C SER A 254 9.12 -20.07 26.46
N HIS A 255 8.26 -19.67 27.39
CA HIS A 255 7.37 -18.49 27.24
C HIS A 255 8.12 -17.24 26.74
N GLU A 256 9.30 -16.96 27.28
CA GLU A 256 10.12 -15.78 26.93
C GLU A 256 10.63 -15.81 25.47
N LEU A 257 10.96 -17.00 24.97
CA LEU A 257 11.47 -17.20 23.61
C LEU A 257 10.33 -17.19 22.60
N ALA A 258 9.16 -17.69 23.01
CA ALA A 258 7.93 -17.60 22.24
C ALA A 258 7.52 -16.12 22.06
N GLU A 259 7.48 -15.31 23.11
CA GLU A 259 7.11 -13.88 23.00
C GLU A 259 8.09 -13.07 22.11
N ALA A 260 9.40 -13.25 22.29
CA ALA A 260 10.41 -12.52 21.51
C ALA A 260 10.37 -12.89 20.02
N VAL A 261 10.30 -14.18 19.69
CA VAL A 261 10.17 -14.63 18.30
C VAL A 261 8.82 -14.20 17.73
N PHE A 262 7.76 -14.21 18.53
CA PHE A 262 6.43 -13.83 18.06
C PHE A 262 6.37 -12.36 17.63
N HIS A 263 6.97 -11.47 18.43
CA HIS A 263 6.90 -10.03 18.20
C HIS A 263 7.76 -9.57 17.01
N ASP A 264 8.96 -10.10 16.83
CA ASP A 264 9.88 -9.60 15.80
C ASP A 264 9.79 -10.38 14.48
N PHE A 265 9.60 -11.71 14.53
CA PHE A 265 9.68 -12.55 13.34
C PHE A 265 8.36 -12.56 12.56
N PHE A 266 7.21 -12.73 13.24
CA PHE A 266 5.94 -12.86 12.54
C PHE A 266 5.48 -11.55 11.91
N GLY A 267 5.72 -10.41 12.57
CA GLY A 267 5.41 -9.09 11.99
C GLY A 267 6.11 -8.85 10.65
N LEU A 268 7.39 -9.22 10.57
CA LEU A 268 8.15 -9.12 9.33
C LEU A 268 7.75 -10.18 8.30
N LEU A 269 7.47 -11.42 8.73
CA LEU A 269 7.17 -12.57 7.85
C LEU A 269 5.87 -12.40 7.06
N MET A 270 4.87 -11.70 7.61
CA MET A 270 3.58 -11.52 6.95
C MET A 270 3.69 -10.80 5.61
N LEU A 271 4.61 -9.83 5.48
CA LEU A 271 4.78 -9.06 4.25
C LEU A 271 5.35 -9.91 3.08
N PRO A 272 6.46 -10.65 3.23
CA PRO A 272 6.92 -11.61 2.24
C PRO A 272 5.87 -12.67 1.90
N LEU A 273 5.12 -13.15 2.89
CA LEU A 273 4.04 -14.13 2.67
C LEU A 273 2.94 -13.53 1.79
N ALA A 274 2.50 -12.30 2.08
CA ALA A 274 1.53 -11.59 1.25
C ALA A 274 2.03 -11.38 -0.19
N ALA A 275 3.27 -10.94 -0.35
CA ALA A 275 3.88 -10.75 -1.66
C ALA A 275 4.01 -12.06 -2.43
N GLY A 276 4.46 -13.13 -1.77
CA GLY A 276 4.62 -14.46 -2.35
C GLY A 276 3.30 -15.06 -2.82
N MET A 277 2.27 -15.04 -1.98
CA MET A 277 0.94 -15.55 -2.34
C MET A 277 0.31 -14.78 -3.51
N THR A 278 0.45 -13.45 -3.49
CA THR A 278 -0.02 -12.59 -4.59
C THR A 278 0.72 -12.92 -5.89
N LEU A 279 2.05 -13.09 -5.83
CA LEU A 279 2.86 -13.46 -6.98
C LEU A 279 2.48 -14.84 -7.53
N ILE A 280 2.25 -15.83 -6.67
CA ILE A 280 1.81 -17.17 -7.08
C ILE A 280 0.47 -17.08 -7.84
N ALA A 281 -0.50 -16.32 -7.33
CA ALA A 281 -1.79 -16.15 -8.00
C ALA A 281 -1.66 -15.47 -9.37
N ILE A 282 -0.81 -14.44 -9.48
CA ILE A 282 -0.51 -13.78 -10.76
C ILE A 282 0.13 -14.78 -11.73
N ARG A 283 1.15 -15.52 -11.30
CA ARG A 283 1.86 -16.51 -12.14
C ARG A 283 0.97 -17.67 -12.58
N ALA A 284 0.11 -18.16 -11.69
CA ALA A 284 -0.87 -19.19 -12.03
C ALA A 284 -1.86 -18.67 -13.09
N THR A 285 -2.30 -17.42 -12.95
CA THR A 285 -3.21 -16.79 -13.92
C THR A 285 -2.55 -16.58 -15.27
N ALA A 286 -1.30 -16.09 -15.29
CA ALA A 286 -0.50 -15.92 -16.51
C ALA A 286 -0.22 -17.25 -17.23
N ALA A 287 -0.11 -18.35 -16.49
CA ALA A 287 0.06 -19.69 -17.06
C ALA A 287 -1.24 -20.23 -17.69
N VAL A 288 -2.40 -19.88 -17.14
CA VAL A 288 -3.72 -20.29 -17.66
C VAL A 288 -4.18 -19.40 -18.81
N PHE A 289 -3.88 -18.10 -18.75
CA PHE A 289 -4.20 -17.10 -19.76
C PHE A 289 -2.91 -16.47 -20.29
N PRO A 290 -2.13 -17.18 -21.12
CA PRO A 290 -0.96 -16.59 -21.74
C PRO A 290 -1.40 -15.37 -22.56
N ALA A 291 -0.68 -14.26 -22.40
CA ALA A 291 -0.94 -13.05 -23.18
C ALA A 291 -0.99 -13.41 -24.67
N ALA A 292 -2.00 -12.92 -25.38
CA ALA A 292 -2.13 -13.14 -26.81
C ALA A 292 -0.83 -12.65 -27.46
N VAL A 293 -0.06 -13.59 -28.03
CA VAL A 293 1.13 -13.24 -28.82
C VAL A 293 0.62 -12.34 -29.93
N GLU A 294 1.08 -11.10 -29.95
CA GLU A 294 0.78 -10.17 -31.03
C GLU A 294 1.33 -10.80 -32.32
N ASP A 295 0.44 -11.38 -33.13
CA ASP A 295 0.76 -11.97 -34.42
C ASP A 295 1.38 -10.87 -35.28
N ARG A 296 2.70 -10.76 -35.23
CA ARG A 296 3.43 -9.91 -36.18
C ARG A 296 3.13 -10.49 -37.56
N PRO A 297 2.57 -9.71 -38.50
CA PRO A 297 2.38 -10.19 -39.84
C PRO A 297 3.75 -10.68 -40.33
N LEU A 298 3.80 -11.94 -40.78
CA LEU A 298 4.95 -12.49 -41.47
C LEU A 298 5.36 -11.46 -42.52
N ALA A 299 6.56 -10.89 -42.36
CA ALA A 299 7.17 -10.07 -43.38
C ALA A 299 7.46 -11.00 -44.57
N LEU A 300 6.44 -11.23 -45.40
CA LEU A 300 6.60 -11.75 -46.74
C LEU A 300 7.47 -10.72 -47.45
N GLY A 301 8.75 -11.08 -47.58
CA GLY A 301 9.75 -10.26 -48.25
C GLY A 301 9.19 -9.79 -49.58
N SER A 302 9.33 -8.48 -49.83
CA SER A 302 9.12 -7.91 -51.15
C SER A 302 10.06 -8.61 -52.13
N VAL A 303 9.50 -9.48 -52.96
CA VAL A 303 10.12 -9.96 -54.20
C VAL A 303 9.92 -8.90 -55.26
#